data_AF-A0A9D7H2A4-F1
#
_entry.id   AF-A0A9D7H2A4-F1
#
_cell.length_a   1.000
_cell.length_b   1.000
_cell.length_c   1.000
_cell.angle_alpha   90.00
_cell.angle_beta   90.00
_cell.angle_gamma   90.00
#
_symmetry.space_group_name_H-M   'P 1'
#
loop_
_entity.id
_entity.type
_entity.pdbx_description
1 polymer ?
#
loop_
_entity_poly.entity_id
_entity_poly.type
_entity_poly.pdbx_seq_one_letter_code
_entity_poly.pdbx_strand_id
1 'polypeptide(L)'
;MVFSRALVPSLLFSIIGLAAACGSSDRDPVSANADGGAGNGVGNGQPGFGGPGTEPSDATPPAVGTLTGKVVMPEGTIPVSDALVYLTSQVPEPIPTGAYCDKCVALSSYAFTYSKPDGTFELPAYATGDQYLVVQKGQFRRYRTITVVPGPQVVPDGRTRLPGKNNAQLGDTVPRMLIWPGSWDHVERSLKKIGLEEFDKFEPGFDFNAPAAKMKEFPNYHMIFLPCSGTVKLGESPQCGVLVDDGLMNASKDFVAKGGKLYVTDWSYEYVRQGWKGALTWEGESAQIGSACQGGGGEAAASWDDPSLKNWMVAIGEGSASVKGAWTTLKSANPVPVVDENGATKTEAPKVWVSSGGRPTTVSFQDRCGRVLYSTYHTEGSDSSIGGTGEFLAQEKALMHILLEVGVCVGPKPQPPPK
;
A
#
# COMPACT_ATOMS: atom_id res chain seq x y z
N MET A 1 -61.64 10.69 44.67
CA MET A 1 -60.91 11.28 43.52
C MET A 1 -61.42 10.61 42.25
N VAL A 2 -61.84 11.40 41.26
CA VAL A 2 -62.27 10.90 39.94
C VAL A 2 -61.04 10.92 39.03
N PHE A 3 -60.75 9.83 38.32
CA PHE A 3 -59.80 9.84 37.21
C PHE A 3 -60.47 9.27 35.96
N SER A 4 -60.61 10.13 34.95
CA SER A 4 -61.26 9.82 33.68
C SER A 4 -60.40 8.88 32.82
N ARG A 5 -61.08 7.99 32.09
CA ARG A 5 -60.50 7.37 30.89
C ARG A 5 -60.44 8.43 29.77
N ALA A 6 -59.31 8.48 29.05
CA ALA A 6 -59.16 9.24 27.81
C ALA A 6 -58.69 8.31 26.69
N LEU A 7 -59.09 8.61 25.45
CA LEU A 7 -58.95 7.73 24.29
C LEU A 7 -57.53 7.73 23.71
N VAL A 8 -57.16 6.63 23.08
CA VAL A 8 -55.99 6.50 22.20
C VAL A 8 -56.40 6.88 20.76
N PRO A 9 -55.72 7.83 20.11
CA PRO A 9 -55.79 8.01 18.66
C PRO A 9 -54.66 7.25 17.97
N SER A 10 -55.00 6.32 17.08
CA SER A 10 -54.04 5.57 16.26
C SER A 10 -53.42 6.47 15.18
N LEU A 11 -52.10 6.69 15.23
CA LEU A 11 -51.35 7.26 14.10
C LEU A 11 -50.87 6.15 13.17
N LEU A 12 -51.29 6.19 11.91
CA LEU A 12 -50.69 5.37 10.85
C LEU A 12 -49.31 5.93 10.49
N PHE A 13 -48.26 5.11 10.65
CA PHE A 13 -46.96 5.35 10.03
C PHE A 13 -46.85 4.52 8.74
N SER A 14 -46.82 5.18 7.60
CA SER A 14 -46.55 4.54 6.31
C SER A 14 -45.09 4.14 6.20
N ILE A 15 -44.80 2.84 6.27
CA ILE A 15 -43.48 2.29 5.96
C ILE A 15 -43.34 2.21 4.43
N ILE A 16 -42.54 3.12 3.85
CA ILE A 16 -42.10 2.98 2.45
C ILE A 16 -40.95 1.98 2.42
N GLY A 17 -41.25 0.75 2.01
CA GLY A 17 -40.25 -0.28 1.78
C GLY A 17 -39.48 0.00 0.49
N LEU A 18 -38.21 0.42 0.61
CA LEU A 18 -37.30 0.49 -0.54
C LEU A 18 -36.66 -0.89 -0.74
N ALA A 19 -37.16 -1.63 -1.73
CA ALA A 19 -36.58 -2.92 -2.11
C ALA A 19 -35.22 -2.72 -2.79
N ALA A 20 -34.14 -3.19 -2.14
CA ALA A 20 -32.83 -3.27 -2.77
C ALA A 20 -32.82 -4.40 -3.81
N ALA A 21 -32.96 -4.06 -5.08
CA ALA A 21 -32.82 -5.02 -6.17
C ALA A 21 -31.34 -5.40 -6.35
N CYS A 22 -31.01 -6.67 -6.10
CA CYS A 22 -29.70 -7.23 -6.43
C CYS A 22 -29.59 -7.38 -7.95
N GLY A 23 -28.71 -6.62 -8.58
CA GLY A 23 -28.32 -6.79 -9.97
C GLY A 23 -27.02 -7.56 -10.09
N SER A 24 -27.09 -8.90 -10.21
CA SER A 24 -25.95 -9.65 -10.75
C SER A 24 -25.74 -9.26 -12.20
N SER A 25 -24.49 -9.27 -12.66
CA SER A 25 -24.16 -9.23 -14.09
C SER A 25 -23.06 -10.24 -14.34
N ASP A 26 -23.48 -11.51 -14.26
CA ASP A 26 -22.72 -12.64 -14.76
C ASP A 26 -22.32 -12.40 -16.22
N ARG A 27 -21.03 -12.60 -16.52
CA ARG A 27 -20.53 -12.68 -17.89
C ARG A 27 -20.17 -14.13 -18.15
N ASP A 28 -21.05 -14.84 -18.84
CA ASP A 28 -20.80 -16.22 -19.26
C ASP A 28 -19.59 -16.30 -20.21
N PRO A 29 -18.83 -17.42 -20.16
CA PRO A 29 -17.63 -17.60 -20.96
C PRO A 29 -17.97 -17.96 -22.42
N VAL A 30 -17.29 -17.34 -23.38
CA VAL A 30 -17.37 -17.76 -24.78
C VAL A 30 -16.62 -19.09 -24.94
N SER A 31 -17.37 -20.15 -25.19
CA SER A 31 -16.84 -21.47 -25.48
C SER A 31 -16.18 -21.53 -26.86
N ALA A 32 -15.05 -22.24 -26.95
CA ALA A 32 -14.45 -22.59 -28.23
C ALA A 32 -15.20 -23.78 -28.84
N ASN A 33 -15.51 -23.71 -30.14
CA ASN A 33 -15.32 -24.87 -31.03
C ASN A 33 -15.19 -24.44 -32.50
N ALA A 34 -14.49 -25.25 -33.29
CA ALA A 34 -14.30 -25.03 -34.72
C ALA A 34 -15.35 -25.79 -35.55
N ASP A 35 -15.66 -25.29 -36.75
CA ASP A 35 -15.42 -26.01 -38.03
C ASP A 35 -15.86 -25.17 -39.24
N GLY A 36 -15.27 -25.45 -40.41
CA GLY A 36 -15.39 -24.60 -41.60
C GLY A 36 -16.43 -25.05 -42.65
N GLY A 37 -16.67 -24.19 -43.64
CA GLY A 37 -17.49 -24.52 -44.81
C GLY A 37 -17.47 -23.39 -45.85
N ALA A 38 -17.03 -23.69 -47.08
CA ALA A 38 -16.97 -22.73 -48.18
C ALA A 38 -18.29 -22.69 -48.98
N GLY A 39 -18.66 -21.51 -49.49
CA GLY A 39 -19.82 -21.35 -50.37
C GLY A 39 -19.87 -19.98 -51.05
N ASN A 40 -19.58 -19.94 -52.35
CA ASN A 40 -19.71 -18.73 -53.17
C ASN A 40 -21.18 -18.44 -53.53
N GLY A 41 -21.57 -17.16 -53.50
CA GLY A 41 -22.86 -16.68 -54.01
C GLY A 41 -22.79 -15.20 -54.39
N VAL A 42 -22.78 -14.90 -55.69
CA VAL A 42 -22.64 -13.54 -56.23
C VAL A 42 -24.02 -12.91 -56.48
N GLY A 43 -24.21 -11.65 -56.07
CA GLY A 43 -25.41 -10.85 -56.37
C GLY A 43 -25.11 -9.35 -56.32
N ASN A 44 -25.03 -8.70 -57.48
CA ASN A 44 -24.55 -7.31 -57.61
C ASN A 44 -25.61 -6.24 -57.29
N GLY A 45 -25.15 -5.13 -56.69
CA GLY A 45 -25.92 -3.91 -56.46
C GLY A 45 -25.03 -2.71 -56.08
N GLN A 46 -24.36 -2.12 -57.08
CA GLN A 46 -23.50 -0.91 -56.96
C GLN A 46 -24.32 0.38 -56.68
N PRO A 47 -23.70 1.54 -56.34
CA PRO A 47 -22.28 1.78 -56.01
C PRO A 47 -22.04 2.59 -54.71
N GLY A 48 -20.97 2.26 -53.97
CA GLY A 48 -20.40 3.09 -52.91
C GLY A 48 -18.87 3.10 -53.02
N PHE A 49 -18.24 4.28 -52.93
CA PHE A 49 -16.82 4.48 -53.27
C PHE A 49 -15.87 3.63 -52.41
N GLY A 50 -14.84 3.06 -53.05
CA GLY A 50 -13.91 2.14 -52.40
C GLY A 50 -12.63 2.79 -51.86
N GLY A 51 -12.43 2.61 -50.55
CA GLY A 51 -11.13 2.33 -49.91
C GLY A 51 -10.14 3.48 -49.66
N PRO A 52 -9.03 3.19 -48.94
CA PRO A 52 -8.82 2.05 -48.04
C PRO A 52 -9.24 2.38 -46.59
N GLY A 53 -9.36 1.36 -45.74
CA GLY A 53 -9.75 1.56 -44.34
C GLY A 53 -8.70 2.32 -43.54
N THR A 54 -9.11 3.42 -42.92
CA THR A 54 -8.58 3.78 -41.60
C THR A 54 -9.37 3.00 -40.56
N GLU A 55 -8.90 1.79 -40.23
CA GLU A 55 -8.95 1.38 -38.83
C GLU A 55 -8.43 2.57 -37.99
N PRO A 56 -9.08 2.96 -36.89
CA PRO A 56 -8.48 3.94 -35.99
C PRO A 56 -7.16 3.33 -35.51
N SER A 57 -6.04 3.86 -35.97
CA SER A 57 -4.75 3.37 -35.49
C SER A 57 -4.69 3.65 -34.00
N ASP A 58 -4.50 2.62 -33.17
CA ASP A 58 -4.11 2.72 -31.75
C ASP A 58 -2.71 3.36 -31.55
N ALA A 59 -2.20 4.06 -32.57
CA ALA A 59 -1.01 4.86 -32.52
C ALA A 59 -1.23 6.04 -31.57
N THR A 60 -0.44 6.07 -30.50
CA THR A 60 -0.38 7.22 -29.60
C THR A 60 -0.06 8.48 -30.43
N PRO A 61 -0.79 9.60 -30.26
CA PRO A 61 -0.53 10.83 -30.99
C PRO A 61 0.90 11.33 -30.71
N PRO A 62 1.52 12.13 -31.60
CA PRO A 62 2.83 12.70 -31.33
C PRO A 62 2.78 13.61 -30.10
N ALA A 63 3.78 13.51 -29.23
CA ALA A 63 3.89 14.39 -28.07
C ALA A 63 4.13 15.84 -28.53
N VAL A 64 3.32 16.77 -27.98
CA VAL A 64 3.43 18.22 -28.24
C VAL A 64 4.38 18.90 -27.24
N GLY A 65 4.63 18.27 -26.10
CA GLY A 65 5.53 18.77 -25.06
C GLY A 65 6.01 17.67 -24.12
N THR A 66 6.90 18.01 -23.19
CA THR A 66 7.44 17.08 -22.19
C THR A 66 7.60 17.78 -20.86
N LEU A 67 6.87 17.30 -19.85
CA LEU A 67 6.96 17.79 -18.49
C LEU A 67 8.09 17.05 -17.76
N THR A 68 8.97 17.80 -17.12
CA THR A 68 10.07 17.27 -16.31
C THR A 68 9.97 17.78 -14.88
N GLY A 69 10.38 16.98 -13.91
CA GLY A 69 10.34 17.37 -12.51
C GLY A 69 10.81 16.25 -11.60
N LYS A 70 10.57 16.42 -10.29
CA LYS A 70 10.93 15.44 -9.26
C LYS A 70 9.76 15.19 -8.31
N VAL A 71 9.49 13.93 -7.99
CA VAL A 71 8.58 13.52 -6.91
C VAL A 71 9.41 13.33 -5.65
N VAL A 72 8.96 13.97 -4.57
CA VAL A 72 9.56 13.90 -3.23
C VAL A 72 8.50 13.64 -2.18
N MET A 73 8.92 13.11 -1.03
CA MET A 73 8.08 13.01 0.16
C MET A 73 7.66 14.41 0.66
N PRO A 74 6.67 14.51 1.58
CA PRO A 74 6.12 15.79 2.03
C PRO A 74 7.12 16.83 2.60
N GLU A 75 8.30 16.46 3.12
CA GLU A 75 9.12 17.34 3.96
C GLU A 75 9.96 18.43 3.23
N GLY A 76 10.59 18.25 2.07
CA GLY A 76 10.41 17.26 1.02
C GLY A 76 11.62 17.28 0.10
N THR A 77 12.49 16.30 0.30
CA THR A 77 13.87 16.16 -0.19
C THR A 77 14.17 14.70 -0.53
N ILE A 78 13.60 13.78 0.24
CA ILE A 78 13.62 12.33 0.02
C ILE A 78 12.89 12.04 -1.31
N PRO A 79 13.55 11.46 -2.32
CA PRO A 79 12.91 11.13 -3.59
C PRO A 79 11.92 9.97 -3.43
N VAL A 80 10.85 9.98 -4.22
CA VAL A 80 9.94 8.83 -4.32
C VAL A 80 10.20 8.10 -5.62
N SER A 81 10.66 6.85 -5.54
CA SER A 81 10.79 5.97 -6.70
C SER A 81 9.43 5.45 -7.14
N ASP A 82 9.23 5.30 -8.45
CA ASP A 82 8.08 4.61 -9.05
C ASP A 82 6.72 5.19 -8.56
N ALA A 83 6.67 6.49 -8.29
CA ALA A 83 5.39 7.20 -8.19
C ALA A 83 4.86 7.44 -9.60
N LEU A 84 3.58 7.14 -9.79
CA LEU A 84 2.84 7.41 -11.02
C LEU A 84 2.67 8.92 -11.17
N VAL A 85 3.00 9.45 -12.34
CA VAL A 85 2.76 10.85 -12.71
C VAL A 85 1.98 10.88 -14.02
N TYR A 86 0.84 11.58 -14.07
CA TYR A 86 0.00 11.62 -15.27
C TYR A 86 -0.76 12.94 -15.47
N LEU A 87 -1.24 13.16 -16.70
CA LEU A 87 -2.10 14.27 -17.09
C LEU A 87 -3.53 13.78 -17.38
N THR A 88 -4.52 14.57 -16.95
CA THR A 88 -5.95 14.35 -17.19
C THR A 88 -6.70 15.68 -17.33
N SER A 89 -7.79 15.69 -18.11
CA SER A 89 -8.70 16.84 -18.25
C SER A 89 -9.76 16.93 -17.14
N GLN A 90 -9.96 15.84 -16.39
CA GLN A 90 -10.94 15.74 -15.31
C GLN A 90 -10.26 15.56 -13.95
N VAL A 91 -10.90 16.05 -12.88
CA VAL A 91 -10.48 15.79 -11.50
C VAL A 91 -10.45 14.27 -11.27
N PRO A 92 -9.35 13.69 -10.75
CA PRO A 92 -9.30 12.26 -10.46
C PRO A 92 -10.33 11.82 -9.42
N GLU A 93 -11.03 10.72 -9.69
CA GLU A 93 -11.99 10.10 -8.76
C GLU A 93 -11.38 9.90 -7.37
N PRO A 94 -12.12 10.08 -6.27
CA PRO A 94 -11.61 9.89 -4.92
C PRO A 94 -10.99 8.50 -4.70
N ILE A 95 -9.87 8.45 -3.97
CA ILE A 95 -9.32 7.17 -3.50
C ILE A 95 -10.31 6.59 -2.48
N PRO A 96 -10.72 5.31 -2.58
CA PRO A 96 -11.63 4.70 -1.62
C PRO A 96 -11.07 4.75 -0.20
N THR A 97 -11.92 5.05 0.78
CA THR A 97 -11.50 5.15 2.18
C THR A 97 -11.42 3.78 2.85
N GLY A 98 -10.27 3.47 3.45
CA GLY A 98 -10.10 2.32 4.34
C GLY A 98 -9.52 1.09 3.65
N ALA A 99 -9.88 -0.10 4.14
CA ALA A 99 -9.41 -1.36 3.59
C ALA A 99 -10.26 -1.74 2.37
N TYR A 100 -9.64 -1.74 1.18
CA TYR A 100 -10.29 -2.14 -0.06
C TYR A 100 -9.33 -2.92 -0.98
N CYS A 101 -9.91 -3.68 -1.92
CA CYS A 101 -9.15 -4.42 -2.91
C CYS A 101 -8.67 -3.50 -4.05
N ASP A 102 -7.51 -2.86 -3.86
CA ASP A 102 -6.91 -1.93 -4.82
C ASP A 102 -6.25 -2.68 -6.00
N LYS A 103 -7.01 -2.99 -7.06
CA LYS A 103 -6.47 -3.65 -8.27
C LYS A 103 -5.90 -2.63 -9.25
N CYS A 104 -4.74 -2.93 -9.83
CA CYS A 104 -4.14 -2.08 -10.85
C CYS A 104 -5.02 -2.09 -12.11
N VAL A 105 -5.53 -0.92 -12.49
CA VAL A 105 -6.32 -0.71 -13.70
C VAL A 105 -5.49 -0.02 -14.77
N ALA A 106 -5.74 -0.34 -16.04
CA ALA A 106 -5.18 0.42 -17.16
C ALA A 106 -5.69 1.87 -17.09
N LEU A 107 -4.78 2.84 -17.21
CA LEU A 107 -5.15 4.24 -17.34
C LEU A 107 -5.73 4.47 -18.74
N SER A 108 -6.85 5.19 -18.82
CA SER A 108 -7.42 5.64 -20.10
C SER A 108 -6.61 6.77 -20.75
N SER A 109 -5.61 7.30 -20.05
CA SER A 109 -4.71 8.34 -20.54
C SER A 109 -3.36 7.75 -20.93
N TYR A 110 -2.92 8.01 -22.16
CA TYR A 110 -1.55 7.74 -22.61
C TYR A 110 -0.52 8.72 -22.01
N ALA A 111 -0.97 9.82 -21.40
CA ALA A 111 -0.12 10.84 -20.79
C ALA A 111 0.29 10.46 -19.37
N PHE A 112 1.09 9.40 -19.21
CA PHE A 112 1.66 9.01 -17.91
C PHE A 112 3.11 8.52 -17.98
N THR A 113 3.75 8.50 -16.82
CA THR A 113 5.13 8.04 -16.60
C THR A 113 5.29 7.58 -15.15
N TYR A 114 6.43 6.96 -14.83
CA TYR A 114 6.84 6.70 -13.45
C TYR A 114 8.12 7.45 -13.14
N SER A 115 8.26 7.89 -11.88
CA SER A 115 9.50 8.51 -11.39
C SER A 115 10.62 7.47 -11.26
N LYS A 116 11.83 7.90 -11.63
CA LYS A 116 13.09 7.14 -11.49
C LYS A 116 13.47 7.00 -10.00
N PRO A 117 14.47 6.16 -9.65
CA PRO A 117 14.92 5.99 -8.27
C PRO A 117 15.40 7.28 -7.57
N ASP A 118 15.86 8.28 -8.31
CA ASP A 118 16.22 9.60 -7.79
C ASP A 118 15.02 10.57 -7.69
N GLY A 119 13.80 10.07 -7.92
CA GLY A 119 12.53 10.80 -7.92
C GLY A 119 12.25 11.56 -9.23
N THR A 120 13.19 11.66 -10.16
CA THR A 120 13.00 12.46 -11.38
C THR A 120 12.06 11.79 -12.37
N PHE A 121 11.31 12.56 -13.15
CA PHE A 121 10.43 12.03 -14.18
C PHE A 121 10.49 12.84 -15.48
N GLU A 122 10.11 12.17 -16.57
CA GLU A 122 9.85 12.75 -17.89
C GLU A 122 8.47 12.25 -18.32
N LEU A 123 7.54 13.16 -18.49
CA LEU A 123 6.13 12.91 -18.79
C LEU A 123 5.79 13.49 -20.17
N PRO A 124 5.51 12.67 -21.20
CA PRO A 124 5.03 13.18 -22.47
C PRO A 124 3.65 13.82 -22.32
N ALA A 125 3.42 14.94 -23.00
CA ALA A 125 2.12 15.57 -23.11
C ALA A 125 1.67 15.61 -24.57
N TYR A 126 0.40 15.30 -24.80
CA TYR A 126 -0.19 15.14 -26.14
C TYR A 126 -1.21 16.24 -26.49
N ALA A 127 -1.45 17.18 -25.58
CA ALA A 127 -2.26 18.37 -25.79
C ALA A 127 -1.69 19.54 -24.98
N THR A 128 -1.86 20.76 -25.48
CA THR A 128 -1.54 22.01 -24.77
C THR A 128 -2.77 22.56 -24.05
N GLY A 129 -2.55 23.46 -23.10
CA GLY A 129 -3.62 24.12 -22.33
C GLY A 129 -3.74 23.58 -20.90
N ASP A 130 -4.80 23.97 -20.21
CA ASP A 130 -4.97 23.63 -18.79
C ASP A 130 -5.39 22.17 -18.59
N GLN A 131 -4.62 21.47 -17.76
CA GLN A 131 -4.84 20.08 -17.37
C GLN A 131 -4.59 19.91 -15.87
N TYR A 132 -5.04 18.79 -15.30
CA TYR A 132 -4.59 18.35 -13.98
C TYR A 132 -3.35 17.48 -14.14
N LEU A 133 -2.25 17.91 -13.51
CA LEU A 133 -1.11 17.06 -13.21
C LEU A 133 -1.42 16.30 -11.93
N VAL A 134 -1.26 14.98 -11.97
CA VAL A 134 -1.50 14.09 -10.83
C VAL A 134 -0.22 13.32 -10.52
N VAL A 135 0.11 13.23 -9.23
CA VAL A 135 1.18 12.41 -8.69
C VAL A 135 0.59 11.46 -7.65
N GLN A 136 0.85 10.16 -7.76
CA GLN A 136 0.31 9.13 -6.87
C GLN A 136 1.33 8.03 -6.54
N LYS A 137 1.39 7.62 -5.27
CA LYS A 137 2.11 6.43 -4.81
C LYS A 137 1.29 5.74 -3.71
N GLY A 138 0.74 4.56 -4.02
CA GLY A 138 -0.29 3.93 -3.18
C GLY A 138 -1.47 4.90 -2.97
N GLN A 139 -1.83 5.13 -1.71
CA GLN A 139 -2.91 6.03 -1.30
C GLN A 139 -2.45 7.48 -1.00
N PHE A 140 -1.17 7.81 -1.23
CA PHE A 140 -0.75 9.21 -1.34
C PHE A 140 -1.07 9.73 -2.73
N ARG A 141 -1.82 10.82 -2.83
CA ARG A 141 -2.08 11.50 -4.10
C ARG A 141 -2.12 13.01 -3.96
N ARG A 142 -1.48 13.69 -4.90
CA ARG A 142 -1.61 15.13 -5.13
C ARG A 142 -2.06 15.35 -6.56
N TYR A 143 -3.08 16.19 -6.78
CA TYR A 143 -3.32 16.79 -8.09
C TYR A 143 -3.31 18.32 -8.03
N ARG A 144 -2.82 18.95 -9.10
CA ARG A 144 -2.76 20.41 -9.27
C ARG A 144 -3.02 20.78 -10.72
N THR A 145 -3.60 21.95 -10.96
CA THR A 145 -3.70 22.50 -12.32
C THR A 145 -2.32 22.91 -12.85
N ILE A 146 -2.09 22.62 -14.13
CA ILE A 146 -0.92 23.05 -14.90
C ILE A 146 -1.37 23.43 -16.31
N THR A 147 -0.85 24.55 -16.82
CA THR A 147 -0.97 24.91 -18.23
C THR A 147 0.18 24.24 -18.97
N VAL A 148 -0.12 23.31 -19.87
CA VAL A 148 0.85 22.62 -20.72
C VAL A 148 1.17 23.49 -21.94
N VAL A 149 2.46 23.70 -22.19
CA VAL A 149 2.97 24.44 -23.36
C VAL A 149 3.72 23.51 -24.32
N PRO A 150 3.90 23.89 -25.60
CA PRO A 150 4.72 23.12 -26.53
C PRO A 150 6.18 23.00 -26.07
N GLY A 151 6.78 21.84 -26.33
CA GLY A 151 8.20 21.57 -26.03
C GLY A 151 8.50 21.21 -24.55
N PRO A 152 9.77 21.28 -24.13
CA PRO A 152 10.18 20.95 -22.76
C PRO A 152 9.67 21.97 -21.73
N GLN A 153 9.05 21.48 -20.66
CA GLN A 153 8.51 22.27 -19.56
C GLN A 153 8.99 21.70 -18.23
N VAL A 154 9.50 22.56 -17.33
CA VAL A 154 9.81 22.15 -15.94
C VAL A 154 8.56 22.35 -15.09
N VAL A 155 8.20 21.34 -14.32
CA VAL A 155 7.13 21.38 -13.32
C VAL A 155 7.69 21.94 -12.01
N PRO A 156 7.10 23.00 -11.42
CA PRO A 156 7.54 23.52 -10.13
C PRO A 156 7.34 22.50 -8.99
N ASP A 157 8.37 22.28 -8.18
CA ASP A 157 8.46 21.25 -7.12
C ASP A 157 7.24 21.14 -6.20
N GLY A 158 6.62 22.28 -5.87
CA GLY A 158 5.42 22.34 -5.03
C GLY A 158 4.18 21.65 -5.64
N ARG A 159 4.18 21.35 -6.95
CA ARG A 159 3.11 20.58 -7.60
C ARG A 159 3.31 19.06 -7.50
N THR A 160 4.55 18.57 -7.32
CA THR A 160 4.90 17.14 -7.44
C THR A 160 5.38 16.49 -6.14
N ARG A 161 5.66 17.28 -5.09
CA ARG A 161 5.80 16.82 -3.71
C ARG A 161 4.53 16.07 -3.25
N LEU A 162 4.65 14.92 -2.59
CA LEU A 162 3.50 14.22 -1.99
C LEU A 162 2.89 15.01 -0.82
N PRO A 163 1.60 14.83 -0.47
CA PRO A 163 0.97 15.57 0.61
C PRO A 163 1.28 14.97 2.00
N GLY A 164 1.43 15.83 3.01
CA GLY A 164 1.59 15.42 4.41
C GLY A 164 0.28 15.28 5.19
N LYS A 165 -0.83 15.84 4.66
CA LYS A 165 -2.18 15.74 5.23
C LYS A 165 -3.25 15.68 4.14
N ASN A 166 -4.45 15.24 4.52
CA ASN A 166 -5.60 15.17 3.66
C ASN A 166 -6.19 16.58 3.45
N ASN A 167 -6.39 16.99 2.20
CA ASN A 167 -7.05 18.25 1.87
C ASN A 167 -7.76 18.11 0.51
N ALA A 168 -9.02 17.69 0.57
CA ALA A 168 -9.84 17.45 -0.62
C ALA A 168 -10.02 18.72 -1.48
N GLN A 169 -10.07 19.91 -0.86
CA GLN A 169 -10.23 21.19 -1.55
C GLN A 169 -9.00 21.58 -2.38
N LEU A 170 -7.80 21.13 -1.96
CA LEU A 170 -6.56 21.32 -2.72
C LEU A 170 -6.22 20.12 -3.63
N GLY A 171 -6.93 19.00 -3.52
CA GLY A 171 -6.63 17.77 -4.26
C GLY A 171 -5.50 16.95 -3.65
N ASP A 172 -5.33 17.02 -2.33
CA ASP A 172 -4.36 16.24 -1.56
C ASP A 172 -5.03 15.11 -0.79
N THR A 173 -4.48 13.91 -0.87
CA THR A 173 -4.95 12.70 -0.18
C THR A 173 -3.77 11.95 0.42
N VAL A 174 -3.91 11.51 1.67
CA VAL A 174 -2.95 10.67 2.39
C VAL A 174 -3.61 9.38 2.87
N PRO A 175 -2.85 8.27 3.01
CA PRO A 175 -3.36 7.08 3.67
C PRO A 175 -3.73 7.38 5.13
N ARG A 176 -4.99 7.11 5.51
CA ARG A 176 -5.33 6.86 6.93
C ARG A 176 -4.50 5.70 7.48
N MET A 177 -3.69 5.99 8.49
CA MET A 177 -2.80 5.06 9.19
C MET A 177 -3.19 4.93 10.67
N LEU A 178 -3.05 3.74 11.24
CA LEU A 178 -3.21 3.47 12.67
C LEU A 178 -1.96 2.85 13.27
N ILE A 179 -1.39 3.47 14.31
CA ILE A 179 -0.31 2.91 15.12
C ILE A 179 -0.94 2.28 16.37
N TRP A 180 -0.80 0.97 16.52
CA TRP A 180 -1.20 0.23 17.72
C TRP A 180 -0.16 0.40 18.84
N PRO A 181 -0.52 0.29 20.14
CA PRO A 181 0.43 0.26 21.23
C PRO A 181 1.59 -0.73 21.03
N GLY A 182 2.81 -0.22 21.21
CA GLY A 182 4.04 -1.00 21.31
C GLY A 182 4.96 -0.38 22.36
N SER A 183 6.03 -1.09 22.70
CA SER A 183 6.96 -0.72 23.78
C SER A 183 8.30 -0.20 23.29
N TRP A 184 8.71 -0.55 22.06
CA TRP A 184 10.09 -0.39 21.61
C TRP A 184 10.27 0.47 20.35
N ASP A 185 9.33 0.43 19.39
CA ASP A 185 9.40 1.32 18.22
C ASP A 185 8.59 2.60 18.44
N HIS A 186 8.98 3.64 17.71
CA HIS A 186 8.36 4.95 17.73
C HIS A 186 7.99 5.38 16.31
N VAL A 187 7.25 4.53 15.59
CA VAL A 187 6.87 4.70 14.17
C VAL A 187 6.30 6.10 13.87
N GLU A 188 5.62 6.74 14.83
CA GLU A 188 5.12 8.11 14.70
C GLU A 188 6.23 9.14 14.39
N ARG A 189 7.48 8.85 14.76
CA ARG A 189 8.67 9.68 14.51
C ARG A 189 9.15 9.49 13.08
N SER A 190 9.25 8.25 12.60
CA SER A 190 9.55 7.95 11.20
C SER A 190 8.57 8.61 10.25
N LEU A 191 7.26 8.52 10.55
CA LEU A 191 6.20 9.20 9.79
C LEU A 191 6.32 10.73 9.84
N LYS A 192 6.70 11.32 10.98
CA LYS A 192 6.98 12.76 11.08
C LYS A 192 8.24 13.19 10.33
N LYS A 193 9.30 12.36 10.27
CA LYS A 193 10.54 12.65 9.54
C LYS A 193 10.32 12.77 8.02
N ILE A 194 9.37 12.01 7.46
CA ILE A 194 8.90 12.19 6.06
C ILE A 194 7.85 13.30 5.88
N GLY A 195 7.50 14.04 6.94
CA GLY A 195 6.53 15.14 6.89
C GLY A 195 5.06 14.72 6.83
N LEU A 196 4.70 13.52 7.30
CA LEU A 196 3.30 13.15 7.52
C LEU A 196 2.77 13.86 8.78
N GLU A 197 1.70 14.62 8.62
CA GLU A 197 1.04 15.40 9.68
C GLU A 197 -0.15 14.64 10.31
N GLU A 198 -0.74 13.69 9.59
CA GLU A 198 -1.99 13.01 9.98
C GLU A 198 -1.83 11.48 10.04
N PHE A 199 -2.00 10.92 11.23
CA PHE A 199 -2.13 9.49 11.52
C PHE A 199 -2.74 9.30 12.91
N ASP A 200 -3.42 8.17 13.14
CA ASP A 200 -3.98 7.85 14.45
C ASP A 200 -2.96 7.04 15.25
N LYS A 201 -2.65 7.47 16.48
CA LYS A 201 -1.94 6.64 17.48
C LYS A 201 -2.95 6.19 18.52
N PHE A 202 -3.13 4.89 18.70
CA PHE A 202 -4.05 4.36 19.69
C PHE A 202 -3.35 4.24 21.05
N GLU A 203 -3.91 4.90 22.06
CA GLU A 203 -3.43 4.86 23.44
C GLU A 203 -4.64 4.57 24.36
N PRO A 204 -4.89 3.31 24.78
CA PRO A 204 -6.10 2.93 25.53
C PRO A 204 -6.16 3.49 26.95
N GLY A 205 -5.05 3.99 27.49
CA GLY A 205 -4.95 4.41 28.88
C GLY A 205 -5.32 3.26 29.83
N PHE A 206 -6.34 3.48 30.67
CA PHE A 206 -6.89 2.48 31.58
C PHE A 206 -8.24 1.88 31.14
N ASP A 207 -8.71 2.18 29.91
CA ASP A 207 -9.95 1.59 29.40
C ASP A 207 -9.68 0.23 28.74
N PHE A 208 -9.93 -0.84 29.51
CA PHE A 208 -9.81 -2.23 29.05
C PHE A 208 -10.79 -2.60 27.92
N ASN A 209 -11.84 -1.81 27.66
CA ASN A 209 -12.76 -2.04 26.54
C ASN A 209 -12.32 -1.30 25.27
N ALA A 210 -11.49 -0.27 25.38
CA ALA A 210 -11.05 0.53 24.24
C ALA A 210 -10.39 -0.29 23.12
N PRO A 211 -9.55 -1.33 23.38
CA PRO A 211 -8.99 -2.17 22.32
C PRO A 211 -10.07 -2.87 21.48
N ALA A 212 -11.08 -3.44 22.14
CA ALA A 212 -12.19 -4.14 21.47
C ALA A 212 -13.12 -3.18 20.68
N ALA A 213 -13.20 -1.92 21.09
CA ALA A 213 -13.84 -0.88 20.30
C ALA A 213 -12.97 -0.50 19.08
N LYS A 214 -11.68 -0.22 19.29
CA LYS A 214 -10.77 0.26 18.25
C LYS A 214 -10.54 -0.76 17.13
N MET A 215 -10.52 -2.06 17.45
CA MET A 215 -10.40 -3.12 16.45
C MET A 215 -11.57 -3.15 15.45
N LYS A 216 -12.76 -2.67 15.82
CA LYS A 216 -13.90 -2.54 14.89
C LYS A 216 -13.70 -1.43 13.85
N GLU A 217 -12.80 -0.50 14.11
CA GLU A 217 -12.45 0.59 13.19
C GLU A 217 -11.36 0.18 12.18
N PHE A 218 -10.72 -0.99 12.32
CA PHE A 218 -9.64 -1.44 11.43
C PHE A 218 -9.98 -1.31 9.93
N PRO A 219 -11.18 -1.67 9.45
CA PRO A 219 -11.57 -1.49 8.05
C PRO A 219 -11.59 -0.03 7.55
N ASN A 220 -11.53 0.97 8.43
CA ASN A 220 -11.49 2.39 8.07
C ASN A 220 -10.07 2.93 7.78
N TYR A 221 -9.04 2.09 7.97
CA TYR A 221 -7.64 2.42 7.71
C TYR A 221 -7.15 1.77 6.42
N HIS A 222 -6.13 2.34 5.79
CA HIS A 222 -5.43 1.68 4.67
C HIS A 222 -4.27 0.85 5.22
N MET A 223 -3.65 1.32 6.32
CA MET A 223 -2.47 0.73 6.92
C MET A 223 -2.56 0.71 8.44
N ILE A 224 -2.15 -0.41 9.04
CA ILE A 224 -2.06 -0.60 10.50
C ILE A 224 -0.65 -1.06 10.84
N PHE A 225 -0.08 -0.45 11.87
CA PHE A 225 1.21 -0.80 12.44
C PHE A 225 0.97 -1.57 13.75
N LEU A 226 1.64 -2.70 13.91
CA LEU A 226 1.81 -3.42 15.18
C LEU A 226 3.30 -3.32 15.57
N PRO A 227 3.71 -2.22 16.24
CA PRO A 227 5.10 -2.00 16.63
C PRO A 227 5.59 -3.07 17.61
N CYS A 228 6.90 -3.11 17.82
CA CYS A 228 7.55 -4.10 18.67
C CYS A 228 7.08 -3.91 20.12
N SER A 229 6.62 -5.00 20.73
CA SER A 229 6.01 -5.03 22.04
C SER A 229 6.47 -6.26 22.84
N GLY A 230 6.44 -6.15 24.16
CA GLY A 230 6.88 -7.21 25.08
C GLY A 230 7.87 -6.69 26.13
N THR A 231 8.12 -7.49 27.17
CA THR A 231 9.06 -7.18 28.26
C THR A 231 10.39 -7.89 28.08
N VAL A 232 11.51 -7.28 28.50
CA VAL A 232 12.82 -7.96 28.50
C VAL A 232 12.88 -8.98 29.64
N LYS A 233 13.45 -10.16 29.37
CA LYS A 233 13.76 -11.19 30.37
C LYS A 233 15.25 -11.52 30.37
N LEU A 234 16.01 -10.80 31.19
CA LEU A 234 17.46 -10.93 31.26
C LEU A 234 17.87 -12.31 31.80
N GLY A 235 18.64 -13.06 31.01
CA GLY A 235 19.15 -14.38 31.41
C GLY A 235 18.14 -15.53 31.32
N GLU A 236 16.91 -15.28 30.87
CA GLU A 236 15.91 -16.32 30.59
C GLU A 236 15.92 -16.73 29.11
N SER A 237 15.36 -17.90 28.83
CA SER A 237 14.90 -18.28 27.49
C SER A 237 13.40 -18.56 27.57
N PRO A 238 12.54 -17.87 26.79
CA PRO A 238 12.88 -16.86 25.79
C PRO A 238 13.26 -15.51 26.41
N GLN A 239 13.98 -14.68 25.66
CA GLN A 239 14.49 -13.39 26.15
C GLN A 239 13.43 -12.28 26.25
N CYS A 240 12.19 -12.56 25.81
CA CYS A 240 11.06 -11.65 25.88
C CYS A 240 9.86 -12.27 26.64
N GLY A 241 9.07 -11.43 27.28
CA GLY A 241 7.68 -11.73 27.64
C GLY A 241 6.74 -11.06 26.64
N VAL A 242 6.19 -11.85 25.70
CA VAL A 242 5.16 -11.38 24.77
C VAL A 242 3.81 -12.03 25.08
N LEU A 243 2.74 -11.25 24.91
CA LEU A 243 1.35 -11.69 25.02
C LEU A 243 0.71 -11.54 23.64
N VAL A 244 -0.06 -12.55 23.23
CA VAL A 244 -0.77 -12.55 21.95
C VAL A 244 -2.26 -12.44 22.24
N ASP A 245 -2.85 -11.33 21.81
CA ASP A 245 -4.29 -11.13 21.90
C ASP A 245 -4.98 -11.74 20.68
N ASP A 246 -5.82 -12.75 20.90
CA ASP A 246 -6.57 -13.44 19.84
C ASP A 246 -7.54 -12.50 19.10
N GLY A 247 -8.09 -11.48 19.79
CA GLY A 247 -8.93 -10.46 19.18
C GLY A 247 -8.15 -9.65 18.15
N LEU A 248 -6.96 -9.18 18.52
CA LEU A 248 -6.07 -8.41 17.66
C LEU A 248 -5.52 -9.23 16.51
N MET A 249 -5.15 -10.49 16.74
CA MET A 249 -4.74 -11.39 15.68
C MET A 249 -5.87 -11.59 14.66
N ASN A 250 -7.10 -11.88 15.12
CA ASN A 250 -8.24 -12.09 14.23
C ASN A 250 -8.66 -10.81 13.50
N ALA A 251 -8.70 -9.66 14.18
CA ALA A 251 -9.00 -8.36 13.57
C ALA A 251 -7.93 -7.96 12.52
N SER A 252 -6.66 -8.24 12.79
CA SER A 252 -5.56 -7.98 11.84
C SER A 252 -5.68 -8.85 10.58
N LYS A 253 -6.09 -10.12 10.73
CA LYS A 253 -6.33 -11.02 9.60
C LYS A 253 -7.54 -10.61 8.75
N ASP A 254 -8.66 -10.25 9.39
CA ASP A 254 -9.84 -9.73 8.70
C ASP A 254 -9.55 -8.41 7.97
N PHE A 255 -8.79 -7.51 8.60
CA PHE A 255 -8.30 -6.28 8.00
C PHE A 255 -7.47 -6.53 6.74
N VAL A 256 -6.46 -7.41 6.81
CA VAL A 256 -5.64 -7.79 5.64
C VAL A 256 -6.50 -8.45 4.58
N ALA A 257 -7.37 -9.40 4.94
CA ALA A 257 -8.28 -10.07 4.00
C ALA A 257 -9.17 -9.09 3.19
N LYS A 258 -9.53 -7.94 3.78
CA LYS A 258 -10.30 -6.85 3.15
C LYS A 258 -9.48 -5.90 2.26
N GLY A 259 -8.16 -6.08 2.20
CA GLY A 259 -7.25 -5.20 1.44
C GLY A 259 -6.34 -4.33 2.30
N GLY A 260 -6.44 -4.42 3.62
CA GLY A 260 -5.59 -3.69 4.56
C GLY A 260 -4.10 -4.05 4.44
N LYS A 261 -3.24 -3.10 4.79
CA LYS A 261 -1.78 -3.27 4.80
C LYS A 261 -1.28 -3.30 6.25
N LEU A 262 -0.78 -4.43 6.71
CA LEU A 262 -0.31 -4.62 8.09
C LEU A 262 1.22 -4.59 8.11
N TYR A 263 1.83 -3.74 8.94
CA TYR A 263 3.26 -3.81 9.24
C TYR A 263 3.47 -4.24 10.68
N VAL A 264 4.23 -5.31 10.90
CA VAL A 264 4.55 -5.89 12.21
C VAL A 264 6.06 -5.92 12.40
N THR A 265 6.54 -5.67 13.62
CA THR A 265 7.99 -5.57 13.88
C THR A 265 8.46 -6.44 15.05
N ASP A 266 9.64 -7.02 14.83
CA ASP A 266 10.49 -7.70 15.80
C ASP A 266 9.72 -8.62 16.78
N TRP A 267 9.67 -8.36 18.10
CA TRP A 267 9.00 -9.23 19.09
C TRP A 267 7.48 -9.37 18.90
N SER A 268 6.84 -8.49 18.13
CA SER A 268 5.44 -8.66 17.71
C SER A 268 5.27 -9.75 16.62
N TYR A 269 6.34 -10.45 16.23
CA TYR A 269 6.32 -11.55 15.24
C TYR A 269 5.28 -12.63 15.50
N GLU A 270 4.87 -12.87 16.75
CA GLU A 270 3.87 -13.88 17.08
C GLU A 270 2.54 -13.65 16.35
N TYR A 271 2.14 -12.39 16.12
CA TYR A 271 0.97 -12.06 15.30
C TYR A 271 1.12 -12.53 13.85
N VAL A 272 2.35 -12.52 13.31
CA VAL A 272 2.63 -13.04 11.96
C VAL A 272 2.73 -14.56 11.97
N ARG A 273 3.52 -15.14 12.89
CA ARG A 273 3.76 -16.58 13.01
C ARG A 273 2.48 -17.37 13.24
N GLN A 274 1.58 -16.87 14.09
CA GLN A 274 0.32 -17.54 14.39
C GLN A 274 -0.79 -17.14 13.42
N GLY A 275 -0.75 -15.91 12.89
CA GLY A 275 -1.74 -15.42 11.92
C GLY A 275 -1.63 -16.09 10.55
N TRP A 276 -0.41 -16.20 10.02
CA TRP A 276 -0.08 -16.75 8.70
C TRP A 276 0.95 -17.89 8.83
N LYS A 277 0.53 -18.96 9.53
CA LYS A 277 1.36 -20.11 9.88
C LYS A 277 2.12 -20.68 8.68
N GLY A 278 3.42 -20.82 8.84
CA GLY A 278 4.32 -21.41 7.84
C GLY A 278 4.84 -20.44 6.79
N ALA A 279 4.29 -19.23 6.62
CA ALA A 279 4.81 -18.26 5.64
C ALA A 279 6.26 -17.84 5.94
N LEU A 280 6.57 -17.71 7.23
CA LEU A 280 7.88 -17.38 7.76
C LEU A 280 8.25 -18.40 8.85
N THR A 281 9.55 -18.68 8.98
CA THR A 281 10.13 -19.51 10.04
C THR A 281 11.21 -18.70 10.74
N TRP A 282 11.11 -18.58 12.06
CA TRP A 282 12.11 -17.91 12.89
C TRP A 282 13.14 -18.89 13.49
N GLU A 283 14.33 -18.39 13.75
CA GLU A 283 15.39 -19.13 14.43
C GLU A 283 15.06 -19.26 15.93
N GLY A 284 15.02 -20.50 16.43
CA GLY A 284 14.57 -20.81 17.80
C GLY A 284 13.06 -20.99 17.97
N GLU A 285 12.24 -20.88 16.92
CA GLU A 285 10.79 -21.03 17.05
C GLU A 285 10.37 -22.44 17.53
N SER A 286 9.36 -22.47 18.40
CA SER A 286 8.79 -23.70 18.96
C SER A 286 7.30 -23.51 19.29
N ALA A 287 6.68 -24.49 19.96
CA ALA A 287 5.33 -24.35 20.48
C ALA A 287 5.20 -23.26 21.57
N GLN A 288 6.29 -22.89 22.25
CA GLN A 288 6.29 -21.85 23.28
C GLN A 288 6.16 -20.45 22.66
N ILE A 289 5.21 -19.65 23.16
CA ILE A 289 5.06 -18.23 22.80
C ILE A 289 6.34 -17.46 23.18
N GLY A 290 6.82 -16.61 22.27
CA GLY A 290 8.04 -15.83 22.45
C GLY A 290 9.33 -16.58 22.18
N SER A 291 9.30 -17.88 21.85
CA SER A 291 10.51 -18.72 21.71
C SER A 291 11.55 -18.25 20.69
N ALA A 292 11.16 -17.44 19.69
CA ALA A 292 12.09 -16.84 18.74
C ALA A 292 12.59 -15.45 19.14
N CYS A 293 12.25 -14.95 20.33
CA CYS A 293 12.86 -13.73 20.89
C CYS A 293 14.31 -14.00 21.28
N GLN A 294 15.20 -13.29 20.61
CA GLN A 294 16.64 -13.38 20.76
C GLN A 294 17.19 -12.15 21.50
N GLY A 295 18.48 -12.19 21.79
CA GLY A 295 19.23 -11.09 22.39
C GLY A 295 20.23 -10.48 21.42
N GLY A 296 20.66 -9.26 21.71
CA GLY A 296 21.85 -8.66 21.11
C GLY A 296 21.60 -7.45 20.22
N GLY A 297 20.36 -7.25 19.75
CA GLY A 297 19.92 -6.00 19.09
C GLY A 297 20.85 -5.50 17.98
N GLY A 298 21.48 -6.41 17.25
CA GLY A 298 22.76 -6.14 16.59
C GLY A 298 22.67 -5.13 15.45
N GLU A 299 23.81 -4.53 15.12
CA GLU A 299 24.02 -3.86 13.84
C GLU A 299 24.67 -4.85 12.86
N ALA A 300 24.11 -4.96 11.66
CA ALA A 300 24.66 -5.79 10.59
C ALA A 300 24.40 -5.18 9.21
N ALA A 301 25.38 -5.33 8.30
CA ALA A 301 25.29 -4.80 6.94
C ALA A 301 24.05 -5.35 6.20
N ALA A 302 23.35 -4.48 5.48
CA ALA A 302 22.14 -4.84 4.75
C ALA A 302 22.45 -5.22 3.29
N SER A 303 21.82 -6.29 2.81
CA SER A 303 21.63 -6.55 1.39
C SER A 303 20.25 -6.04 0.99
N TRP A 304 20.20 -5.08 0.07
CA TRP A 304 18.96 -4.62 -0.57
C TRP A 304 18.62 -5.61 -1.69
N ASP A 305 17.80 -6.61 -1.38
CA ASP A 305 17.56 -7.75 -2.27
C ASP A 305 16.54 -7.42 -3.37
N ASP A 306 15.58 -6.53 -3.09
CA ASP A 306 14.67 -6.02 -4.10
C ASP A 306 15.37 -4.99 -5.03
N PRO A 307 15.27 -5.13 -6.37
CA PRO A 307 15.90 -4.18 -7.29
C PRO A 307 15.40 -2.73 -7.20
N SER A 308 14.12 -2.48 -6.89
CA SER A 308 13.58 -1.12 -6.76
C SER A 308 14.17 -0.45 -5.51
N LEU A 309 14.11 -1.14 -4.37
CA LEU A 309 14.70 -0.69 -3.12
C LEU A 309 16.21 -0.48 -3.27
N LYS A 310 16.93 -1.44 -3.87
CA LYS A 310 18.38 -1.32 -4.08
C LYS A 310 18.76 -0.09 -4.89
N ASN A 311 18.08 0.13 -6.01
CA ASN A 311 18.34 1.29 -6.87
C ASN A 311 18.03 2.61 -6.14
N TRP A 312 16.96 2.64 -5.33
CA TRP A 312 16.60 3.80 -4.52
C TRP A 312 17.59 4.06 -3.38
N MET A 313 17.99 3.03 -2.63
CA MET A 313 18.99 3.13 -1.56
C MET A 313 20.33 3.63 -2.10
N VAL A 314 20.77 3.17 -3.27
CA VAL A 314 21.95 3.71 -3.96
C VAL A 314 21.74 5.18 -4.36
N ALA A 315 20.58 5.54 -4.94
CA ALA A 315 20.29 6.91 -5.37
C ALA A 315 20.26 7.94 -4.24
N ILE A 316 19.96 7.52 -3.00
CA ILE A 316 19.97 8.38 -1.80
C ILE A 316 21.29 8.29 -0.99
N GLY A 317 22.29 7.54 -1.47
CA GLY A 317 23.60 7.39 -0.82
C GLY A 317 23.68 6.33 0.29
N GLU A 318 22.63 5.55 0.51
CA GLU A 318 22.49 4.55 1.59
C GLU A 318 22.73 3.10 1.10
N GLY A 319 23.24 2.93 -0.13
CA GLY A 319 23.39 1.63 -0.80
C GLY A 319 24.33 0.62 -0.12
N SER A 320 25.00 1.00 0.97
CA SER A 320 25.89 0.14 1.77
C SER A 320 25.66 0.27 3.28
N ALA A 321 24.49 0.77 3.70
CA ALA A 321 24.15 0.94 5.11
C ALA A 321 23.81 -0.37 5.83
N SER A 322 23.70 -0.30 7.16
CA SER A 322 23.32 -1.40 8.05
C SER A 322 21.85 -1.34 8.46
N VAL A 323 21.32 -2.49 8.90
CA VAL A 323 20.14 -2.56 9.78
C VAL A 323 20.59 -2.75 11.23
N LYS A 324 19.88 -2.15 12.17
CA LYS A 324 20.22 -2.09 13.61
C LYS A 324 19.02 -2.46 14.47
N GLY A 325 19.26 -3.10 15.61
CA GLY A 325 18.20 -3.39 16.57
C GLY A 325 17.32 -4.56 16.19
N ALA A 326 17.91 -5.64 15.65
CA ALA A 326 17.22 -6.89 15.43
C ALA A 326 17.26 -7.79 16.68
N TRP A 327 16.10 -8.08 17.27
CA TRP A 327 15.94 -8.99 18.42
C TRP A 327 15.15 -10.26 18.07
N THR A 328 14.95 -10.50 16.78
CA THR A 328 14.46 -11.73 16.16
C THR A 328 15.32 -12.03 14.95
N THR A 329 15.39 -13.31 14.57
CA THR A 329 16.09 -13.72 13.34
C THR A 329 15.18 -14.63 12.53
N LEU A 330 14.93 -14.30 11.26
CA LEU A 330 14.30 -15.24 10.34
C LEU A 330 15.32 -16.31 9.91
N LYS A 331 14.84 -17.54 9.79
CA LYS A 331 15.56 -18.66 9.18
C LYS A 331 15.21 -18.78 7.70
N SER A 332 13.94 -18.58 7.34
CA SER A 332 13.48 -18.63 5.96
C SER A 332 12.14 -17.90 5.75
N ALA A 333 11.93 -17.46 4.51
CA ALA A 333 10.62 -17.16 3.95
C ALA A 333 10.21 -18.34 3.07
N ASN A 334 9.05 -18.96 3.36
CA ASN A 334 8.69 -20.25 2.79
C ASN A 334 7.58 -20.09 1.75
N PRO A 335 7.61 -20.84 0.62
CA PRO A 335 6.46 -20.92 -0.28
C PRO A 335 5.24 -21.51 0.45
N VAL A 336 4.13 -20.77 0.45
CA VAL A 336 2.86 -21.19 1.05
C VAL A 336 1.69 -20.99 0.08
N PRO A 337 0.60 -21.76 0.21
CA PRO A 337 -0.63 -21.49 -0.54
C PRO A 337 -1.23 -20.16 -0.07
N VAL A 338 -1.31 -19.19 -0.97
CA VAL A 338 -1.98 -17.89 -0.78
C VAL A 338 -3.17 -17.78 -1.73
N VAL A 339 -4.21 -17.08 -1.29
CA VAL A 339 -5.32 -16.67 -2.15
C VAL A 339 -4.97 -15.30 -2.74
N ASP A 340 -5.06 -15.16 -4.06
CA ASP A 340 -4.79 -13.90 -4.76
C ASP A 340 -5.98 -12.94 -4.71
N GLU A 341 -5.84 -11.77 -5.35
CA GLU A 341 -6.90 -10.76 -5.42
C GLU A 341 -8.11 -11.15 -6.27
N ASN A 342 -8.03 -12.28 -6.99
CA ASN A 342 -9.07 -12.85 -7.86
C ASN A 342 -9.73 -14.09 -7.24
N GLY A 343 -9.30 -14.51 -6.04
CA GLY A 343 -9.77 -15.72 -5.36
C GLY A 343 -9.08 -17.01 -5.79
N ALA A 344 -8.09 -16.94 -6.70
CA ALA A 344 -7.31 -18.09 -7.13
C ALA A 344 -6.26 -18.45 -6.07
N THR A 345 -6.03 -19.75 -5.86
CA THR A 345 -4.96 -20.22 -4.97
C THR A 345 -3.67 -20.39 -5.77
N LYS A 346 -2.60 -19.73 -5.33
CA LYS A 346 -1.23 -19.88 -5.88
C LYS A 346 -0.27 -20.22 -4.75
N THR A 347 0.83 -20.91 -5.05
CA THR A 347 1.93 -21.07 -4.09
C THR A 347 2.92 -19.93 -4.31
N GLU A 348 3.15 -19.11 -3.28
CA GLU A 348 4.06 -17.97 -3.34
C GLU A 348 4.89 -17.90 -2.05
N ALA A 349 6.16 -17.55 -2.19
CA ALA A 349 7.02 -17.26 -1.04
C ALA A 349 6.97 -15.76 -0.72
N PRO A 350 7.03 -15.35 0.57
CA PRO A 350 7.16 -13.94 0.91
C PRO A 350 8.35 -13.29 0.20
N LYS A 351 8.11 -12.13 -0.40
CA LYS A 351 9.13 -11.30 -1.02
C LYS A 351 10.11 -10.83 0.05
N VAL A 352 11.39 -11.14 -0.13
CA VAL A 352 12.48 -10.57 0.66
C VAL A 352 12.84 -9.21 0.08
N TRP A 353 12.83 -8.18 0.92
CA TRP A 353 13.27 -6.82 0.57
C TRP A 353 14.69 -6.56 1.04
N VAL A 354 14.99 -7.02 2.25
CA VAL A 354 16.26 -6.84 2.92
C VAL A 354 16.67 -8.16 3.55
N SER A 355 17.96 -8.49 3.46
CA SER A 355 18.59 -9.56 4.21
C SER A 355 19.88 -9.08 4.89
N SER A 356 20.32 -9.83 5.90
CA SER A 356 21.61 -9.62 6.54
C SER A 356 22.20 -10.97 6.95
N GLY A 357 23.51 -11.15 6.80
CA GLY A 357 24.18 -12.44 7.04
C GLY A 357 23.61 -13.61 6.21
N GLY A 358 23.00 -13.34 5.05
CA GLY A 358 22.32 -14.34 4.22
C GLY A 358 20.92 -14.77 4.71
N ARG A 359 20.35 -14.07 5.70
CA ARG A 359 19.02 -14.34 6.26
C ARG A 359 18.07 -13.18 6.00
N PRO A 360 16.79 -13.41 5.65
CA PRO A 360 15.82 -12.32 5.49
C PRO A 360 15.70 -11.48 6.77
N THR A 361 15.65 -10.17 6.64
CA THR A 361 15.41 -9.24 7.76
C THR A 361 14.14 -8.42 7.58
N THR A 362 13.73 -8.16 6.33
CA THR A 362 12.46 -7.49 5.99
C THR A 362 11.78 -8.20 4.82
N VAL A 363 10.53 -8.60 5.03
CA VAL A 363 9.77 -9.48 4.14
C VAL A 363 8.31 -9.03 4.01
N SER A 364 7.69 -9.22 2.84
CA SER A 364 6.25 -9.00 2.68
C SER A 364 5.57 -10.09 1.87
N PHE A 365 4.30 -10.38 2.16
CA PHE A 365 3.48 -11.31 1.40
C PHE A 365 2.04 -10.81 1.26
N GLN A 366 1.35 -11.32 0.25
CA GLN A 366 -0.06 -11.02 -0.05
C GLN A 366 -0.98 -12.04 0.64
N ASP A 367 -2.12 -11.56 1.14
CA ASP A 367 -3.26 -12.40 1.54
C ASP A 367 -4.52 -11.71 0.99
N ARG A 368 -5.14 -12.36 -0.02
CA ARG A 368 -6.19 -11.79 -0.87
C ARG A 368 -5.71 -10.48 -1.51
N CYS A 369 -6.29 -9.33 -1.15
CA CYS A 369 -5.86 -8.02 -1.64
C CYS A 369 -5.02 -7.22 -0.62
N GLY A 370 -4.87 -7.76 0.60
CA GLY A 370 -4.03 -7.16 1.63
C GLY A 370 -2.58 -7.59 1.50
N ARG A 371 -1.73 -6.94 2.30
CA ARG A 371 -0.34 -7.35 2.44
C ARG A 371 0.07 -7.31 3.89
N VAL A 372 0.89 -8.27 4.30
CA VAL A 372 1.64 -8.25 5.55
C VAL A 372 3.07 -7.88 5.21
N LEU A 373 3.62 -6.90 5.91
CA LEU A 373 5.03 -6.56 5.97
C LEU A 373 5.53 -6.94 7.37
N TYR A 374 6.70 -7.56 7.43
CA TYR A 374 7.38 -7.87 8.69
C TYR A 374 8.86 -7.49 8.61
N SER A 375 9.38 -6.87 9.67
CA SER A 375 10.82 -6.70 9.87
C SER A 375 11.26 -7.29 11.21
N THR A 376 12.47 -7.83 11.21
CA THR A 376 13.15 -8.41 12.39
C THR A 376 13.75 -7.36 13.34
N TYR A 377 13.72 -6.08 12.95
CA TYR A 377 14.37 -4.98 13.64
C TYR A 377 13.42 -3.84 13.99
N HIS A 378 13.80 -3.07 15.02
CA HIS A 378 13.12 -1.83 15.42
C HIS A 378 13.12 -0.78 14.32
N THR A 379 12.02 -0.06 14.14
CA THR A 379 11.91 0.90 13.03
C THR A 379 12.99 2.00 13.11
N GLU A 380 13.17 2.61 14.29
CA GLU A 380 14.14 3.70 14.54
C GLU A 380 15.52 3.21 15.03
N GLY A 381 15.76 1.89 15.02
CA GLY A 381 16.99 1.28 15.55
C GLY A 381 17.01 1.16 17.09
N SER A 382 17.99 0.42 17.62
CA SER A 382 18.13 0.12 19.05
C SER A 382 19.05 1.10 19.80
N ASP A 383 19.06 2.39 19.44
CA ASP A 383 19.75 3.37 20.29
C ASP A 383 19.07 3.40 21.67
N SER A 384 19.88 3.46 22.72
CA SER A 384 19.45 3.16 24.10
C SER A 384 18.63 4.29 24.75
N SER A 385 17.89 5.05 23.95
CA SER A 385 16.97 6.06 24.41
C SER A 385 15.53 5.66 24.06
N ILE A 386 14.67 5.62 25.09
CA ILE A 386 13.24 5.86 24.94
C ILE A 386 13.12 7.32 24.43
N GLY A 387 13.37 7.52 23.13
CA GLY A 387 14.08 8.74 22.75
C GLY A 387 14.59 8.83 21.32
N GLY A 388 14.89 7.70 20.64
CA GLY A 388 15.28 7.59 19.22
C GLY A 388 15.91 8.84 18.58
N THR A 389 17.25 8.84 18.45
CA THR A 389 18.25 9.89 18.11
C THR A 389 17.91 11.11 17.23
N GLY A 390 16.74 11.19 16.61
CA GLY A 390 16.31 12.30 15.74
C GLY A 390 16.86 12.20 14.31
N GLU A 391 18.01 11.57 14.13
CA GLU A 391 18.55 11.17 12.82
C GLU A 391 17.58 10.24 12.08
N PHE A 392 17.47 10.37 10.75
CA PHE A 392 16.63 9.50 9.92
C PHE A 392 17.49 8.38 9.33
N LEU A 393 17.43 7.20 9.94
CA LEU A 393 18.29 6.06 9.62
C LEU A 393 18.00 5.47 8.23
N ALA A 394 19.01 4.81 7.65
CA ALA A 394 18.87 4.05 6.41
C ALA A 394 17.74 3.00 6.46
N GLN A 395 17.53 2.36 7.62
CA GLN A 395 16.45 1.38 7.79
C GLN A 395 15.05 2.02 7.87
N GLU A 396 14.92 3.23 8.41
CA GLU A 396 13.67 4.00 8.37
C GLU A 396 13.38 4.44 6.92
N LYS A 397 14.39 4.96 6.22
CA LYS A 397 14.30 5.29 4.78
C LYS A 397 13.83 4.07 3.97
N ALA A 398 14.51 2.94 4.11
CA ALA A 398 14.16 1.70 3.43
C ALA A 398 12.73 1.25 3.76
N LEU A 399 12.33 1.32 5.03
CA LEU A 399 10.96 1.02 5.43
C LEU A 399 9.96 1.94 4.72
N MET A 400 10.18 3.26 4.67
CA MET A 400 9.25 4.17 4.01
C MET A 400 9.09 3.85 2.52
N HIS A 401 10.18 3.51 1.81
CA HIS A 401 10.10 3.00 0.44
C HIS A 401 9.24 1.72 0.35
N ILE A 402 9.48 0.74 1.23
CA ILE A 402 8.73 -0.52 1.24
C ILE A 402 7.25 -0.30 1.58
N LEU A 403 6.92 0.57 2.55
CA LEU A 403 5.54 0.93 2.90
C LEU A 403 4.79 1.55 1.71
N LEU A 404 5.48 2.38 0.91
CA LEU A 404 4.93 2.94 -0.32
C LEU A 404 4.71 1.88 -1.39
N GLU A 405 5.63 0.94 -1.60
CA GLU A 405 5.46 -0.17 -2.55
C GLU A 405 4.36 -1.15 -2.12
N VAL A 406 4.29 -1.55 -0.84
CA VAL A 406 3.19 -2.40 -0.35
C VAL A 406 1.86 -1.65 -0.31
N GLY A 407 1.86 -0.32 -0.41
CA GLY A 407 0.67 0.50 -0.63
C GLY A 407 0.17 0.57 -2.08
N VAL A 408 1.00 0.27 -3.09
CA VAL A 408 0.56 0.26 -4.51
C VAL A 408 -0.46 -0.85 -4.76
N CYS A 409 -1.31 -0.69 -5.76
CA CYS A 409 -2.27 -1.68 -6.21
C CYS A 409 -1.69 -3.11 -6.43
N VAL A 410 -2.56 -4.12 -6.42
CA VAL A 410 -2.26 -5.52 -6.74
C VAL A 410 -2.50 -5.82 -8.21
N GLY A 411 -1.72 -6.75 -8.78
CA GLY A 411 -1.72 -7.11 -10.20
C GLY A 411 -0.67 -6.35 -11.03
N PRO A 412 -0.64 -6.53 -12.36
CA PRO A 412 0.34 -5.90 -13.24
C PRO A 412 0.21 -4.37 -13.28
N LYS A 413 1.32 -3.65 -13.09
CA LYS A 413 1.37 -2.19 -13.25
C LYS A 413 1.20 -1.82 -14.74
N PRO A 414 0.38 -0.82 -15.10
CA PRO A 414 0.30 -0.30 -16.46
C PRO A 414 1.67 0.13 -16.98
N GLN A 415 2.01 -0.24 -18.21
CA GLN A 415 3.26 0.16 -18.86
C GLN A 415 3.06 1.52 -19.56
N PRO A 416 3.92 2.54 -19.33
CA PRO A 416 3.86 3.79 -20.09
C PRO A 416 3.98 3.52 -21.59
N PRO A 417 3.39 4.36 -22.46
CA PRO A 417 3.61 4.24 -23.89
C PRO A 417 5.11 4.30 -24.24
N PRO A 418 5.54 3.63 -25.33
CA PRO A 418 6.88 3.80 -25.87
C PRO A 418 7.19 5.29 -26.11
N LYS A 419 8.44 5.69 -25.81
CA LYS A 419 8.95 7.04 -26.08
C LYS A 419 9.37 7.21 -27.54
#